data_AF-A0A562TKK0-F1
#
_entry.id   AF-A0A562TKK0-F1
#
_cell.length_a   1.000
_cell.length_b   1.000
_cell.length_c   1.000
_cell.angle_alpha   90.00
_cell.angle_beta   90.00
_cell.angle_gamma   90.00
#
_symmetry.space_group_name_H-M   'P 1'
#
loop_
_entity.id
_entity.type
_entity.pdbx_description
1 polymer ?
#
loop_
_entity_poly.entity_id
_entity_poly.type
_entity_poly.pdbx_seq_one_letter_code
_entity_poly.pdbx_strand_id
1 'polypeptide(L)'
;MNKSTFFTGQPIFAQLLQFIPRDMIRRITAEHNADRYCKRFTTYEHLVTMLYATFNHCNSLREVTTGMLAAEQRLNHLGVRYHPRRSTISDANNRRQADVFGAIYYKLYQKYAG
;
A
#
# COMPACT_ATOMS: atom_id res chain seq x y z
N MET A 1 22.53 24.44 -0.14
CA MET A 1 22.66 23.08 0.43
C MET A 1 21.66 22.19 -0.29
N ASN A 2 22.16 21.30 -1.17
CA ASN A 2 21.35 20.53 -2.08
C ASN A 2 20.52 19.50 -1.28
N LYS A 3 19.19 19.62 -1.28
CA LYS A 3 18.30 18.65 -0.62
C LYS A 3 18.15 17.42 -1.50
N SER A 4 19.20 16.60 -1.53
CA SER A 4 19.07 15.23 -2.02
C SER A 4 18.02 14.51 -1.15
N THR A 5 16.88 14.15 -1.74
CA THR A 5 15.87 13.25 -1.15
C THR A 5 16.25 11.78 -1.29
N PHE A 6 17.38 11.48 -1.96
CA PHE A 6 17.93 10.15 -2.06
C PHE A 6 18.71 9.82 -0.79
N PHE A 7 18.00 9.26 0.19
CA PHE A 7 18.63 8.68 1.37
C PHE A 7 19.17 7.29 1.01
N THR A 8 20.49 7.13 1.03
CA THR A 8 21.17 5.82 0.91
C THR A 8 20.84 5.00 2.16
N GLY A 9 19.70 4.31 2.13
CA GLY A 9 19.11 3.62 3.28
C GLY A 9 17.59 3.53 3.23
N GLN A 10 16.92 4.30 2.35
CA GLN A 10 15.49 4.16 2.12
C GLN A 10 15.23 2.94 1.20
N PRO A 11 14.43 1.94 1.62
CA PRO A 11 14.15 0.76 0.80
C PRO A 11 13.61 1.15 -0.59
N ILE A 12 13.95 0.42 -1.66
CA ILE A 12 13.40 0.69 -3.01
C ILE A 12 11.86 0.70 -2.98
N PHE A 13 11.26 -0.20 -2.20
CA PHE A 13 9.84 -0.24 -1.95
C PHE A 13 9.28 1.09 -1.40
N ALA A 14 10.04 1.76 -0.55
CA ALA A 14 9.67 3.06 0.01
C ALA A 14 9.64 4.17 -1.04
N GLN A 15 10.61 4.16 -1.95
CA GLN A 15 10.69 5.10 -3.04
C GLN A 15 9.52 4.88 -4.01
N LEU A 16 9.18 3.62 -4.29
CA LEU A 16 8.01 3.25 -5.10
C LEU A 16 6.72 3.86 -4.53
N LEU A 17 6.49 3.77 -3.23
CA LEU A 17 5.29 4.33 -2.60
C LEU A 17 5.20 5.86 -2.70
N GLN A 18 6.32 6.58 -2.86
CA GLN A 18 6.31 8.03 -3.05
C GLN A 18 5.69 8.45 -4.39
N PHE A 19 5.70 7.56 -5.39
CA PHE A 19 5.04 7.78 -6.68
C PHE A 19 3.53 7.54 -6.62
N ILE A 20 2.98 7.18 -5.46
CA ILE A 20 1.54 6.91 -5.30
C ILE A 20 0.91 7.99 -4.41
N PRO A 21 0.25 9.02 -4.98
CA PRO A 21 -0.28 10.13 -4.21
C PRO A 21 -1.42 9.70 -3.29
N ARG A 22 -1.28 9.91 -1.98
CA ARG A 22 -2.30 9.52 -0.98
C ARG A 22 -3.65 10.17 -1.19
N ASP A 23 -3.68 11.43 -1.59
CA ASP A 23 -4.93 12.15 -1.79
C ASP A 23 -5.71 11.64 -3.00
N MET A 24 -5.00 11.13 -4.01
CA MET A 24 -5.63 10.43 -5.14
C MET A 24 -6.30 9.15 -4.65
N ILE A 25 -5.60 8.34 -3.86
CA ILE A 25 -6.17 7.11 -3.28
C ILE A 25 -7.39 7.45 -2.43
N ARG A 26 -7.30 8.47 -1.57
CA ARG A 26 -8.41 8.89 -0.71
C ARG A 26 -9.67 9.24 -1.50
N ARG A 27 -9.52 9.95 -2.63
CA ARG A 27 -10.66 10.31 -3.51
C ARG A 27 -11.28 9.07 -4.14
N ILE A 28 -10.46 8.21 -4.75
CA ILE A 28 -10.93 6.97 -5.40
C ILE A 28 -11.59 6.04 -4.38
N THR A 29 -11.01 5.89 -3.19
CA THR A 29 -11.59 5.11 -2.10
C THR A 29 -12.98 5.62 -1.70
N ALA A 30 -13.16 6.95 -1.65
CA ALA A 30 -14.46 7.55 -1.32
C ALA A 30 -15.48 7.31 -2.45
N GLU A 31 -15.09 7.48 -3.71
CA GLU A 31 -15.92 7.23 -4.90
C GLU A 31 -16.41 5.78 -4.95
N HIS A 32 -15.55 4.81 -4.59
CA HIS A 32 -15.89 3.39 -4.56
C HIS A 32 -16.49 2.91 -3.23
N ASN A 33 -16.60 3.80 -2.22
CA ASN A 33 -16.99 3.43 -0.85
C ASN A 33 -16.18 2.24 -0.29
N ALA A 34 -14.90 2.14 -0.67
CA ALA A 34 -14.08 0.93 -0.49
C ALA A 34 -13.62 0.69 0.95
N ASP A 35 -13.75 1.69 1.82
CA ASP A 35 -13.42 1.61 3.25
C ASP A 35 -14.66 1.65 4.15
N ARG A 36 -15.85 1.39 3.59
CA ARG A 36 -17.07 1.27 4.39
C ARG A 36 -16.87 0.23 5.50
N TYR A 37 -17.13 0.64 6.75
CA TYR A 37 -16.93 -0.17 7.96
C TYR A 37 -15.47 -0.56 8.27
N CYS A 38 -14.48 -0.04 7.53
CA CYS A 38 -13.08 -0.28 7.84
C CYS A 38 -12.56 0.73 8.87
N LYS A 39 -11.96 0.24 9.96
CA LYS A 39 -11.45 1.10 11.05
C LYS A 39 -9.94 1.36 11.01
N ARG A 40 -9.15 0.44 10.44
CA ARG A 40 -7.68 0.45 10.57
C ARG A 40 -6.90 0.00 9.34
N PHE A 41 -7.47 -0.87 8.51
CA PHE A 41 -6.80 -1.41 7.32
C PHE A 41 -7.46 -0.87 6.06
N THR A 42 -7.25 0.43 5.84
CA THR A 42 -7.86 1.21 4.75
C THR A 42 -7.38 0.70 3.39
N THR A 43 -7.95 1.25 2.32
CA THR A 43 -7.56 0.91 0.95
C THR A 43 -6.07 1.21 0.73
N TYR A 44 -5.53 2.25 1.39
CA TYR A 44 -4.10 2.54 1.31
C TYR A 44 -3.25 1.43 1.93
N GLU A 45 -3.53 1.01 3.17
CA GLU A 45 -2.75 -0.07 3.78
C GLU A 45 -2.88 -1.37 2.98
N HIS A 46 -4.07 -1.67 2.44
CA HIS A 46 -4.26 -2.87 1.63
C HIS A 46 -3.48 -2.81 0.31
N LEU A 47 -3.50 -1.66 -0.39
CA LEU A 47 -2.68 -1.46 -1.58
C LEU A 47 -1.19 -1.69 -1.27
N VAL A 48 -0.69 -1.09 -0.19
CA VAL A 48 0.71 -1.24 0.22
C VAL A 48 1.04 -2.70 0.56
N THR A 49 0.15 -3.42 1.24
CA THR A 49 0.32 -4.85 1.52
C THR A 49 0.40 -5.68 0.24
N MET A 50 -0.47 -5.42 -0.75
CA MET A 50 -0.45 -6.15 -2.03
C MET A 50 0.79 -5.84 -2.86
N LEU A 51 1.24 -4.59 -2.86
CA LEU A 51 2.50 -4.20 -3.50
C LEU A 51 3.69 -4.85 -2.81
N TYR A 52 3.70 -4.90 -1.47
CA TYR A 52 4.77 -5.55 -0.70
C TYR A 52 4.84 -7.05 -1.04
N ALA A 53 3.69 -7.73 -1.08
CA ALA A 53 3.61 -9.14 -1.42
C ALA A 53 4.17 -9.41 -2.83
N THR A 54 3.81 -8.57 -3.79
CA THR A 54 4.27 -8.70 -5.19
C THR A 54 5.77 -8.41 -5.30
N PHE A 55 6.24 -7.34 -4.68
CA PHE A 55 7.64 -6.90 -4.74
C PHE A 55 8.60 -7.89 -4.09
N ASN A 56 8.18 -8.59 -3.03
CA ASN A 56 8.99 -9.57 -2.32
C ASN A 56 8.68 -11.02 -2.72
N HIS A 57 7.88 -11.23 -3.76
CA HIS A 57 7.47 -12.57 -4.24
C HIS A 57 6.89 -13.47 -3.12
N CYS A 58 6.09 -12.88 -2.21
CA CYS A 58 5.46 -13.63 -1.14
C CYS A 58 4.37 -14.56 -1.70
N ASN A 59 4.45 -15.85 -1.38
CA ASN A 59 3.52 -16.87 -1.86
C ASN A 59 2.41 -17.20 -0.84
N SER A 60 2.48 -16.63 0.36
CA SER A 60 1.49 -16.86 1.41
C SER A 60 1.22 -15.62 2.24
N LEU A 61 0.02 -15.52 2.81
CA LEU A 61 -0.31 -14.45 3.76
C LEU A 61 0.60 -14.47 5.01
N ARG A 62 1.17 -15.65 5.35
CA ARG A 62 2.14 -15.77 6.44
C ARG A 62 3.44 -15.03 6.09
N GLU A 63 3.98 -15.26 4.90
CA GLU A 63 5.17 -14.55 4.42
C GLU A 63 4.95 -13.04 4.36
N VAL A 64 3.79 -12.59 3.85
CA VAL A 64 3.46 -11.17 3.81
C VAL A 64 3.46 -10.56 5.20
N THR A 65 2.74 -11.17 6.15
CA THR A 65 2.69 -10.68 7.54
C THR A 65 4.10 -10.70 8.16
N THR A 66 4.82 -11.82 8.14
CA THR A 66 6.15 -11.90 8.77
C THR A 66 7.15 -10.92 8.13
N GLY A 67 7.15 -10.77 6.81
CA GLY A 67 8.01 -9.83 6.10
C GLY A 67 7.69 -8.37 6.42
N MET A 68 6.41 -8.00 6.41
CA MET A 68 5.98 -6.64 6.79
C MET A 68 6.31 -6.31 8.24
N LEU A 69 6.22 -7.29 9.16
CA LEU A 69 6.63 -7.12 10.56
C LEU A 69 8.14 -6.86 10.66
N ALA A 70 8.95 -7.65 9.96
CA ALA A 70 10.41 -7.45 9.92
C ALA A 70 10.81 -6.11 9.27
N ALA A 71 9.95 -5.53 8.42
CA ALA A 71 10.15 -4.24 7.77
C ALA A 71 9.43 -3.07 8.47
N GLU A 72 8.74 -3.29 9.59
CA GLU A 72 7.80 -2.34 10.20
C GLU A 72 8.43 -0.97 10.46
N GLN A 73 9.61 -0.92 11.08
CA GLN A 73 10.33 0.33 11.36
C GLN A 73 10.60 1.15 10.10
N ARG A 74 10.92 0.49 8.98
CA ARG A 74 11.19 1.15 7.70
C ARG A 74 9.90 1.57 6.98
N LEU A 75 8.80 0.83 7.18
CA LEU A 75 7.50 1.10 6.58
C LEU A 75 6.69 2.18 7.34
N ASN A 76 6.91 2.33 8.64
CA ASN A 76 6.24 3.32 9.49
C ASN A 76 6.44 4.75 8.98
N HIS A 77 7.66 5.09 8.55
CA HIS A 77 7.98 6.40 7.96
C HIS A 77 7.22 6.69 6.66
N LEU A 78 6.69 5.66 6.02
CA LEU A 78 5.91 5.74 4.78
C LEU A 78 4.42 5.57 5.08
N GLY A 79 4.00 5.94 6.29
CA GLY A 79 2.62 5.99 6.74
C GLY A 79 1.87 4.67 6.67
N VAL A 80 2.57 3.54 6.69
CA VAL A 80 2.00 2.24 7.05
C VAL A 80 2.11 2.13 8.56
N ARG A 81 1.08 2.56 9.28
CA ARG A 81 1.13 2.67 10.76
C ARG A 81 0.69 1.40 11.48
N TYR A 82 0.29 0.38 10.72
CA TYR A 82 -0.29 -0.83 11.25
C TYR A 82 0.25 -2.03 10.49
N HIS A 83 0.87 -2.94 11.23
CA HIS A 83 1.23 -4.26 10.74
C HIS A 83 -0.02 -5.16 10.65
N PRO A 84 -0.47 -5.56 9.45
CA PRO A 84 -1.71 -6.31 9.30
C PRO A 84 -1.55 -7.78 9.66
N ARG A 85 -2.45 -8.28 10.52
CA ARG A 85 -2.56 -9.70 10.84
C ARG A 85 -3.06 -10.48 9.62
N ARG A 86 -2.69 -11.76 9.54
CA ARG A 86 -3.12 -12.68 8.47
C ARG A 86 -4.63 -12.67 8.23
N SER A 87 -5.43 -12.71 9.30
CA SER A 87 -6.90 -12.67 9.21
C SER A 87 -7.40 -11.34 8.65
N THR A 88 -6.78 -10.22 9.05
CA THR A 88 -7.10 -8.89 8.52
C THR A 88 -6.88 -8.81 7.01
N ILE A 89 -5.76 -9.34 6.51
CA ILE A 89 -5.48 -9.37 5.06
C ILE A 89 -6.50 -10.26 4.34
N SER A 90 -6.78 -11.45 4.89
CA SER A 90 -7.77 -12.37 4.34
C SER A 90 -9.16 -11.75 4.25
N ASP A 91 -9.62 -11.12 5.33
CA ASP A 91 -10.93 -10.47 5.38
C ASP A 91 -11.00 -9.30 4.40
N ALA A 92 -9.93 -8.52 4.29
CA ALA A 92 -9.86 -7.40 3.35
C ALA A 92 -9.89 -7.88 1.89
N ASN A 93 -9.16 -8.95 1.55
CA ASN A 93 -9.20 -9.57 0.23
C ASN A 93 -10.61 -10.04 -0.15
N ASN A 94 -11.38 -10.53 0.81
CA ASN A 94 -12.75 -11.00 0.58
C ASN A 94 -13.78 -9.86 0.46
N ARG A 95 -13.58 -8.75 1.20
CA ARG A 95 -14.58 -7.69 1.34
C ARG A 95 -14.38 -6.50 0.41
N ARG A 96 -13.13 -6.18 0.06
CA ARG A 96 -12.81 -5.01 -0.76
C ARG A 96 -12.77 -5.41 -2.22
N GLN A 97 -13.65 -4.79 -3.01
CA GLN A 97 -13.72 -5.06 -4.44
C GLN A 97 -12.45 -4.62 -5.15
N ALA A 98 -11.99 -5.43 -6.11
CA ALA A 98 -10.76 -5.19 -6.85
C ALA A 98 -10.80 -3.89 -7.68
N ASP A 99 -12.00 -3.44 -8.07
CA ASP A 99 -12.23 -2.26 -8.91
C ASP A 99 -11.56 -0.99 -8.36
N VAL A 100 -11.51 -0.83 -7.04
CA VAL A 100 -10.85 0.34 -6.42
C VAL A 100 -9.35 0.37 -6.75
N PHE A 101 -8.69 -0.80 -6.80
CA PHE A 101 -7.28 -0.91 -7.15
C PHE A 101 -7.05 -0.73 -8.65
N GLY A 102 -7.98 -1.20 -9.49
CA GLY A 102 -7.99 -0.93 -10.92
C GLY A 102 -8.08 0.57 -11.22
N ALA A 103 -9.00 1.27 -10.55
CA ALA A 103 -9.15 2.72 -10.66
C ALA A 103 -7.87 3.47 -10.22
N ILE A 104 -7.24 3.04 -9.12
CA ILE A 104 -5.93 3.58 -8.69
C ILE A 104 -4.88 3.37 -9.79
N TYR A 105 -4.77 2.17 -10.35
CA TYR A 105 -3.82 1.87 -11.42
C TYR A 105 -4.03 2.78 -12.64
N TYR A 106 -5.26 2.88 -13.15
CA TYR A 106 -5.54 3.71 -14.33
C TYR A 106 -5.25 5.20 -14.08
N LYS A 107 -5.50 5.70 -12.85
CA LYS A 107 -5.15 7.08 -12.50
C LYS A 107 -3.64 7.31 -12.41
N LEU A 108 -2.88 6.34 -11.90
CA LEU A 108 -1.41 6.41 -11.93
C LEU A 108 -0.88 6.32 -13.35
N TYR A 109 -1.43 5.42 -14.18
CA TYR A 109 -1.07 5.30 -15.59
C TYR A 109 -1.29 6.63 -16.32
N GLN A 110 -2.47 7.24 -16.20
CA GLN A 110 -2.75 8.57 -16.77
C GLN A 110 -1.76 9.65 -16.31
N LYS A 111 -1.27 9.56 -15.06
CA LYS A 111 -0.31 10.52 -14.51
C LYS A 111 1.11 10.34 -15.05
N TYR A 112 1.53 9.11 -15.32
CA TYR A 112 2.93 8.76 -15.62
C TYR A 112 3.19 8.23 -17.03
N ALA A 113 2.15 7.99 -17.84
CA ALA A 113 2.29 7.46 -19.20
C ALA A 113 2.70 8.51 -20.26
N GLY A 114 2.87 9.78 -19.86
CA GLY A 114 3.48 10.83 -20.69
C GLY A 114 4.99 10.90 -20.50
#